data_AF-A0A1M7QI51-F1
#
_entry.id   AF-A0A1M7QI51-F1
#
_cell.length_a   1.000
_cell.length_b   1.000
_cell.length_c   1.000
_cell.angle_alpha   90.00
_cell.angle_beta   90.00
_cell.angle_gamma   90.00
#
_symmetry.space_group_name_H-M   'P 1'
#
loop_
_entity.id
_entity.type
_entity.pdbx_description
1 polymer ?
#
loop_
_entity_poly.entity_id
_entity_poly.type
_entity_poly.pdbx_seq_one_letter_code
_entity_poly.pdbx_strand_id
1 'polypeptide(L)'
;MSFFKTAQKAAKFAFVSMPLSVFGWRNISSNHRHLKDLVSTIRNPHCPMCDKGVMFVHRDAEPDEKSLYPWTCSADCGFGVLTKRDQKSITEVLLPLITKKGRTQLDGMSEEEQTSLIKSHTRQSRMFWAFAMFCPLIAVHSLATSGVVLTCISILSMTLPFSILAVKWSYRAWQVRTGTLYVEGAFKQFVTRGLWIPGIDI
;
A
#
# COMPACT_ATOMS: atom_id res chain seq x y z
N MET A 1 49.91 5.94 0.90
CA MET A 1 49.35 5.80 2.27
C MET A 1 48.96 7.18 2.87
N SER A 2 47.89 7.82 2.39
CA SER A 2 47.42 9.13 2.93
C SER A 2 45.89 9.21 3.07
N PHE A 3 45.12 8.55 2.20
CA PHE A 3 43.65 8.60 2.19
C PHE A 3 42.95 7.92 3.39
N PHE A 4 43.58 6.94 4.04
CA PHE A 4 42.99 6.25 5.20
C PHE A 4 42.89 7.13 6.45
N LYS A 5 43.80 8.11 6.62
CA LYS A 5 43.78 9.03 7.78
C LYS A 5 42.68 10.09 7.67
N THR A 6 42.29 10.46 6.45
CA THR A 6 41.24 11.45 6.18
C THR A 6 39.84 10.85 6.34
N ALA A 7 39.64 9.60 5.89
CA ALA A 7 38.39 8.86 6.08
C ALA A 7 38.05 8.62 7.56
N GLN A 8 39.07 8.31 8.38
CA GLN A 8 38.89 8.09 9.81
C GLN A 8 38.55 9.37 10.59
N LYS A 9 39.01 10.54 10.11
CA LYS A 9 38.62 11.84 10.68
C LYS A 9 37.19 12.23 10.29
N ALA A 10 36.78 12.02 9.04
CA ALA A 10 35.42 12.32 8.58
C ALA A 10 34.35 11.46 9.27
N ALA A 11 34.64 10.17 9.52
CA ALA A 11 33.75 9.28 10.27
C ALA A 11 33.56 9.72 11.73
N LYS A 12 34.61 10.28 12.38
CA LYS A 12 34.49 10.84 13.73
C LYS A 12 33.59 12.08 13.79
N PHE A 13 33.50 12.87 12.72
CA PHE A 13 32.60 14.03 12.67
C PHE A 13 31.15 13.66 12.34
N ALA A 14 30.89 12.54 11.66
CA ALA A 14 29.52 12.07 11.42
C ALA A 14 28.86 11.44 12.68
N PHE A 15 29.67 10.84 13.56
CA PHE A 15 29.19 10.21 14.80
C PHE A 15 29.11 11.17 16.00
N VAL A 16 29.81 12.31 15.97
CA VAL A 16 29.66 13.34 17.00
C VAL A 16 28.46 14.20 16.63
N SER A 17 27.32 13.78 17.19
CA SER A 17 26.08 14.56 17.32
C SER A 17 25.55 15.19 16.02
N MET A 18 24.91 14.41 15.16
CA MET A 18 23.74 14.97 14.47
C MET A 18 22.67 15.19 15.55
N PRO A 19 22.32 16.44 15.89
CA PRO A 19 21.29 16.66 16.88
C PRO A 19 19.97 16.16 16.30
N LEU A 20 19.31 15.26 17.04
CA LEU A 20 17.99 14.70 16.76
C LEU A 20 16.91 15.77 16.45
N SER A 21 17.20 17.05 16.69
CA SER A 21 16.39 18.20 16.28
C SER A 21 16.27 18.38 14.76
N VAL A 22 17.25 17.94 13.96
CA VAL A 22 17.19 18.00 12.50
C VAL A 22 16.17 17.00 11.92
N PHE A 23 15.93 15.90 12.63
CA PHE A 23 14.91 14.91 12.24
C PHE A 23 13.46 15.37 12.48
N GLY A 24 13.21 16.64 12.84
CA GLY A 24 11.86 17.19 12.95
C GLY A 24 10.98 16.47 13.99
N TRP A 25 11.58 15.66 14.87
CA TRP A 25 10.89 14.77 15.79
C TRP A 25 9.93 15.50 16.73
N ARG A 26 10.30 16.75 17.09
CA ARG A 26 9.47 17.61 17.94
C ARG A 26 8.15 18.00 17.25
N ASN A 27 8.20 18.30 15.94
CA ASN A 27 7.00 18.59 15.12
C ASN A 27 6.15 17.34 14.88
N ILE A 28 6.77 16.17 14.74
CA ILE A 28 6.05 14.89 14.61
C ILE A 28 5.31 14.57 15.92
N SER A 29 5.94 14.81 17.07
CA SER A 29 5.32 14.57 18.38
C SER A 29 4.13 15.50 18.67
N SER A 30 4.22 16.78 18.28
CA SER A 30 3.13 17.75 18.50
C SER A 30 1.95 17.51 17.57
N ASN A 31 2.21 17.08 16.33
CA ASN A 31 1.19 16.87 15.30
C ASN A 31 0.66 15.43 15.25
N HIS A 32 1.08 14.56 16.18
CA HIS A 32 0.68 13.16 16.24
C HIS A 32 -0.84 12.97 16.18
N ARG A 33 -1.64 13.82 16.85
CA ARG A 33 -3.11 13.73 16.83
C ARG A 33 -3.69 13.97 15.44
N HIS A 34 -3.25 15.02 14.75
CA HIS A 34 -3.69 15.30 13.38
C HIS A 34 -3.26 14.23 12.39
N LEU A 35 -2.02 13.73 12.53
CA LEU A 35 -1.53 12.61 11.72
C LEU A 35 -2.36 11.35 11.99
N LYS A 36 -2.72 11.08 13.25
CA LYS A 36 -3.56 9.94 13.62
C LYS A 36 -4.95 10.04 13.01
N ASP A 37 -5.58 11.22 13.04
CA ASP A 37 -6.90 11.46 12.47
C ASP A 37 -6.92 11.36 10.93
N LEU A 38 -5.88 11.88 10.29
CA LEU A 38 -5.71 11.75 8.83
C LEU A 38 -5.48 10.28 8.44
N VAL A 39 -4.62 9.58 9.17
CA VAL A 39 -4.36 8.15 8.95
C VAL A 39 -5.62 7.32 9.20
N SER A 40 -6.41 7.62 10.23
CA SER A 40 -7.66 6.91 10.48
C SER A 40 -8.67 7.15 9.36
N THR A 41 -8.76 8.37 8.84
CA THR A 41 -9.68 8.70 7.74
C THR A 41 -9.27 8.05 6.42
N ILE A 42 -7.96 8.02 6.10
CA ILE A 42 -7.43 7.32 4.92
C ILE A 42 -7.70 5.81 4.98
N ARG A 43 -7.70 5.26 6.20
CA ARG A 43 -7.92 3.82 6.41
C ARG A 43 -9.41 3.45 6.39
N ASN A 44 -10.32 4.41 6.43
CA ASN A 44 -11.76 4.12 6.43
C ASN A 44 -12.17 3.38 5.15
N PRO A 45 -13.04 2.35 5.27
CA PRO A 45 -13.47 1.58 4.12
C PRO A 45 -14.28 2.44 3.15
N HIS A 46 -14.13 2.17 1.86
CA HIS A 46 -14.97 2.76 0.82
C HIS A 46 -16.41 2.25 0.92
N CYS A 47 -17.36 3.09 0.51
CA CYS A 47 -18.76 2.73 0.49
C CYS A 47 -19.02 1.67 -0.60
N PRO A 48 -19.61 0.50 -0.26
CA PRO A 48 -19.87 -0.57 -1.21
C PRO A 48 -20.93 -0.22 -2.26
N MET A 49 -21.74 0.81 -2.05
CA MET A 49 -22.80 1.19 -3.00
C MET A 49 -22.27 2.08 -4.11
N CYS A 50 -21.56 3.16 -3.77
CA CYS A 50 -21.14 4.16 -4.75
C CYS A 50 -19.68 4.04 -5.18
N ASP A 51 -18.83 3.28 -4.47
CA ASP A 51 -17.37 3.13 -4.65
C ASP A 51 -16.56 4.46 -4.66
N LYS A 52 -17.23 5.62 -4.58
CA LYS A 52 -16.66 6.97 -4.64
C LYS A 52 -16.46 7.59 -3.26
N GLY A 53 -17.33 7.25 -2.31
CA GLY A 53 -17.31 7.79 -0.95
C GLY A 53 -16.57 6.90 0.04
N VAL A 54 -16.13 7.49 1.14
CA VAL A 54 -15.61 6.76 2.31
C VAL A 54 -16.68 6.72 3.39
N MET A 55 -16.72 5.63 4.15
CA MET A 55 -17.61 5.52 5.31
C MET A 55 -16.97 6.24 6.49
N PHE A 56 -17.73 7.10 7.16
CA PHE A 56 -17.25 7.82 8.33
C PHE A 56 -18.38 8.03 9.32
N VAL A 57 -18.01 8.25 10.58
CA VAL A 57 -18.93 8.66 11.63
C VAL A 57 -18.82 10.17 11.79
N HIS A 58 -19.94 10.88 11.74
CA HIS A 58 -19.96 12.30 12.06
C HIS A 58 -19.51 12.53 13.51
N ARG A 59 -18.73 13.60 13.74
CA ARG A 59 -18.21 13.90 15.08
C ARG A 59 -19.32 14.14 16.11
N ASP A 60 -20.42 14.71 15.63
CA ASP A 60 -21.60 15.12 16.41
C ASP A 60 -22.67 14.03 16.48
N ALA A 61 -22.39 12.83 15.95
CA ALA A 61 -23.34 11.73 16.01
C ALA A 61 -23.45 11.19 17.44
N GLU A 62 -24.64 11.34 18.03
CA GLU A 62 -24.95 10.74 19.32
C GLU A 62 -25.09 9.22 19.18
N PRO A 63 -24.59 8.45 20.17
CA PRO A 63 -24.77 7.02 20.20
C PRO A 63 -26.24 6.67 20.43
N ASP A 64 -26.73 5.65 19.72
CA ASP A 64 -28.02 5.01 20.01
C ASP A 64 -27.99 4.35 21.41
N GLU A 65 -29.15 3.93 21.95
CA GLU A 65 -29.30 3.31 23.29
C GLU A 65 -28.35 2.11 23.49
N LYS A 66 -27.92 1.47 22.40
CA LYS A 66 -26.98 0.34 22.38
C LYS A 66 -25.53 0.73 22.11
N SER A 67 -25.14 2.00 22.23
CA SER A 67 -23.81 2.55 21.91
C SER A 67 -23.38 2.39 20.44
N LEU A 68 -24.36 2.33 19.53
CA LEU A 68 -24.12 2.21 18.09
C LEU A 68 -24.06 3.61 17.46
N TYR A 69 -23.12 3.80 16.56
CA TYR A 69 -22.92 5.04 15.83
C TYR A 69 -23.32 4.86 14.36
N PRO A 70 -23.98 5.88 13.76
CA PRO A 70 -24.27 5.87 12.34
C PRO A 70 -22.99 6.13 11.54
N TRP A 71 -22.58 5.12 10.78
CA TRP A 71 -21.58 5.27 9.74
C TRP A 71 -22.29 5.62 8.44
N THR A 72 -22.01 6.80 7.92
CA THR A 72 -22.61 7.33 6.68
C THR A 72 -21.56 7.44 5.58
N CYS A 73 -22.02 7.43 4.34
CA CYS A 73 -21.16 7.64 3.18
C CYS A 73 -20.90 9.13 2.94
N SER A 74 -19.64 9.51 2.69
CA SER A 74 -19.26 10.89 2.36
C SER A 74 -19.82 11.42 1.05
N ALA A 75 -20.18 10.54 0.14
CA ALA A 75 -20.79 10.89 -1.14
C ALA A 75 -22.32 10.97 -1.07
N ASP A 76 -22.89 10.89 0.15
CA ASP A 76 -24.33 10.95 0.44
C ASP A 76 -25.19 10.06 -0.46
N CYS A 77 -24.76 8.81 -0.65
CA CYS A 77 -25.48 7.85 -1.47
C CYS A 77 -26.66 7.18 -0.72
N GLY A 78 -27.04 7.68 0.46
CA GLY A 78 -28.09 7.12 1.31
C GLY A 78 -27.73 5.79 2.00
N PHE A 79 -26.53 5.25 1.78
CA PHE A 79 -26.07 4.03 2.47
C PHE A 79 -25.47 4.37 3.83
N GLY A 80 -26.06 3.83 4.88
CA GLY A 80 -25.57 3.96 6.25
C GLY A 80 -25.68 2.66 7.03
N VAL A 81 -24.74 2.43 7.95
CA VAL A 81 -24.72 1.23 8.80
C VAL A 81 -24.51 1.65 10.25
N LEU A 82 -25.33 1.12 11.15
CA LEU A 82 -25.16 1.32 12.59
C LEU A 82 -24.16 0.29 13.12
N THR A 83 -22.98 0.72 13.54
CA THR A 83 -21.99 -0.16 14.18
C THR A 83 -21.28 0.56 15.32
N LYS A 84 -20.42 -0.14 16.07
CA LYS A 84 -19.57 0.53 17.05
C LYS A 84 -18.69 1.57 16.36
N ARG A 85 -18.17 2.53 17.13
CA ARG A 85 -17.23 3.56 16.61
C ARG A 85 -15.89 2.98 16.15
N ASP A 86 -15.67 1.68 16.31
CA ASP A 86 -14.42 1.02 15.93
C ASP A 86 -14.39 0.72 14.42
N GLN A 87 -13.21 0.87 13.85
CA GLN A 87 -12.94 0.61 12.44
C GLN A 87 -13.05 -0.87 12.10
N LYS A 88 -12.68 -1.74 13.04
CA LYS A 88 -12.77 -3.20 12.85
C LYS A 88 -14.22 -3.63 12.68
N SER A 89 -15.12 -3.14 13.52
CA SER A 89 -16.55 -3.49 13.45
C SER A 89 -17.20 -3.07 12.13
N ILE A 90 -16.89 -1.90 11.58
CA ILE A 90 -17.43 -1.54 10.28
C ILE A 90 -16.82 -2.40 9.16
N THR A 91 -15.53 -2.70 9.24
CA THR A 91 -14.86 -3.53 8.24
C THR A 91 -15.45 -4.94 8.22
N GLU A 92 -15.73 -5.53 9.39
CA GLU A 92 -16.40 -6.83 9.52
C GLU A 92 -17.79 -6.85 8.86
N VAL A 93 -18.56 -5.76 8.96
CA VAL A 93 -19.89 -5.67 8.35
C VAL A 93 -19.81 -5.40 6.84
N LEU A 94 -18.86 -4.58 6.39
CA LEU A 94 -18.74 -4.20 4.98
C LEU A 94 -18.00 -5.23 4.13
N LEU A 95 -17.03 -5.93 4.70
CA LEU A 95 -16.22 -6.92 3.97
C LEU A 95 -17.06 -7.99 3.26
N PRO A 96 -18.11 -8.60 3.86
CA PRO A 96 -18.96 -9.53 3.13
C PRO A 96 -19.75 -8.86 2.00
N LEU A 97 -20.20 -7.62 2.17
CA LEU A 97 -20.93 -6.86 1.13
C LEU A 97 -20.02 -6.53 -0.06
N ILE A 98 -18.82 -6.02 0.21
CA ILE A 98 -17.79 -5.71 -0.80
C ILE A 98 -17.36 -6.99 -1.52
N THR A 99 -17.18 -8.08 -0.78
CA THR A 99 -16.79 -9.38 -1.35
C THR A 99 -17.89 -9.93 -2.26
N LYS A 100 -19.15 -9.88 -1.81
CA LYS A 100 -20.29 -10.32 -2.61
C LYS A 100 -20.40 -9.50 -3.90
N LYS A 101 -20.38 -8.18 -3.79
CA LYS A 101 -20.41 -7.27 -4.96
C LYS A 101 -19.27 -7.55 -5.92
N GLY A 102 -18.04 -7.66 -5.42
CA GLY A 102 -16.86 -7.94 -6.24
C GLY A 102 -16.92 -9.29 -6.95
N ARG A 103 -17.44 -10.33 -6.29
CA ARG A 103 -17.67 -11.64 -6.92
C ARG A 103 -18.76 -11.58 -7.98
N THR A 104 -19.91 -10.99 -7.68
CA THR A 104 -20.99 -10.83 -8.66
C THR A 104 -20.55 -10.01 -9.88
N GLN A 105 -19.70 -9.01 -9.69
CA GLN A 105 -19.10 -8.26 -10.80
C GLN A 105 -18.16 -9.14 -11.62
N LEU A 106 -17.30 -9.95 -11.00
CA LEU A 106 -16.44 -10.88 -11.74
C LEU A 106 -17.24 -11.96 -12.48
N ASP A 107 -18.22 -12.57 -11.81
CA ASP A 107 -19.06 -13.64 -12.37
C ASP A 107 -19.93 -13.12 -13.54
N GLY A 108 -20.27 -11.82 -13.52
CA GLY A 108 -21.00 -11.15 -14.60
C GLY A 108 -20.13 -10.67 -15.77
N MET A 109 -18.79 -10.71 -15.65
CA MET A 109 -17.88 -10.34 -16.74
C MET A 109 -17.67 -11.51 -17.71
N SER A 110 -17.55 -11.19 -19.00
CA SER A 110 -17.22 -12.21 -20.00
C SER A 110 -15.80 -12.75 -19.82
N GLU A 111 -15.54 -13.97 -20.25
CA GLU A 111 -14.19 -14.57 -20.20
C GLU A 111 -13.16 -13.74 -20.98
N GLU A 112 -13.58 -13.07 -22.06
CA GLU A 112 -12.74 -12.17 -22.85
C GLU A 112 -12.33 -10.92 -22.04
N GLU A 113 -13.27 -10.32 -21.30
CA GLU A 113 -12.98 -9.17 -20.44
C GLU A 113 -12.05 -9.56 -19.29
N GLN A 114 -12.30 -10.70 -18.65
CA GLN A 114 -11.44 -11.21 -17.57
C GLN A 114 -10.01 -11.46 -18.05
N THR A 115 -9.84 -12.10 -19.21
CA THR A 115 -8.50 -12.36 -19.77
C THR A 115 -7.79 -11.08 -20.19
N SER A 116 -8.51 -10.07 -20.72
CA SER A 116 -7.95 -8.76 -21.03
C SER A 116 -7.42 -8.04 -19.78
N LEU A 117 -8.16 -8.14 -18.67
CA LEU A 117 -7.80 -7.56 -17.38
C LEU A 117 -6.55 -8.24 -16.79
N ILE A 118 -6.51 -9.56 -16.84
CA ILE A 118 -5.35 -10.37 -16.41
C ILE A 118 -4.11 -9.99 -17.22
N LYS A 119 -4.22 -9.87 -18.56
CA LYS A 119 -3.10 -9.45 -19.42
C LYS A 119 -2.63 -8.04 -19.06
N SER A 120 -3.54 -7.10 -18.82
CA SER A 120 -3.21 -5.73 -18.43
C SER A 120 -2.45 -5.68 -17.10
N HIS A 121 -2.95 -6.35 -16.06
CA HIS A 121 -2.31 -6.41 -14.74
C HIS A 121 -0.95 -7.13 -14.79
N THR A 122 -0.84 -8.20 -15.58
CA THR A 122 0.42 -8.92 -15.79
C THR A 122 1.45 -8.04 -16.48
N ARG A 123 1.05 -7.28 -17.51
CA ARG A 123 1.92 -6.33 -18.20
C ARG A 123 2.43 -5.25 -17.24
N GLN A 124 1.56 -4.68 -16.41
CA GLN A 124 1.94 -3.68 -15.43
C GLN A 124 2.92 -4.24 -14.39
N SER A 125 2.67 -5.45 -13.86
CA SER A 125 3.58 -6.12 -12.95
C SER A 125 4.97 -6.31 -13.56
N ARG A 126 5.05 -6.75 -14.83
CA ARG A 126 6.31 -6.91 -15.57
C ARG A 126 7.06 -5.59 -15.77
N MET A 127 6.34 -4.50 -16.08
CA MET A 127 6.97 -3.17 -16.20
C MET A 127 7.59 -2.72 -14.88
N PHE A 128 6.90 -2.91 -13.75
CA PHE A 128 7.46 -2.56 -12.44
C PHE A 128 8.63 -3.45 -12.03
N TRP A 129 8.61 -4.74 -12.38
CA TRP A 129 9.78 -5.61 -12.22
C TRP A 129 10.98 -5.16 -13.06
N ALA A 130 10.74 -4.72 -14.30
CA ALA A 130 11.79 -4.16 -15.14
C ALA A 130 12.40 -2.90 -14.51
N PHE A 131 11.57 -1.98 -13.99
CA PHE A 131 12.07 -0.80 -13.26
C PHE A 131 12.83 -1.17 -11.99
N ALA A 132 12.33 -2.15 -11.22
CA ALA A 132 13.00 -2.63 -10.02
C ALA A 132 14.39 -3.23 -10.32
N MET A 133 14.57 -3.88 -11.48
CA MET A 133 15.86 -4.37 -11.96
C MET A 133 16.74 -3.27 -12.54
N PHE A 134 16.15 -2.24 -13.16
CA PHE A 134 16.90 -1.14 -13.76
C PHE A 134 17.53 -0.21 -12.72
N CYS A 135 16.84 0.07 -11.61
CA CYS A 135 17.37 0.88 -10.50
C CYS A 135 18.73 0.41 -9.96
N PRO A 136 18.93 -0.86 -9.56
CA PRO A 136 20.23 -1.32 -9.07
C PRO A 136 21.30 -1.34 -10.17
N LEU A 137 20.93 -1.62 -11.43
CA LEU A 137 21.87 -1.54 -12.55
C LEU A 137 22.39 -0.12 -12.75
N ILE A 138 21.51 0.89 -12.69
CA ILE A 138 21.91 2.30 -12.74
C ILE A 138 22.80 2.65 -11.54
N ALA A 139 22.45 2.18 -10.34
CA ALA A 139 23.25 2.45 -9.14
C ALA A 139 24.66 1.85 -9.24
N VAL A 140 24.80 0.62 -9.72
CA VAL A 140 26.10 -0.03 -9.95
C VAL A 140 26.89 0.69 -11.02
N HIS A 141 26.25 1.06 -12.14
CA HIS A 141 26.89 1.85 -13.19
C HIS A 141 27.36 3.21 -12.66
N SER A 142 26.54 3.89 -11.86
CA SER A 142 26.89 5.18 -11.27
C SER A 142 28.04 5.07 -10.27
N LEU A 143 28.15 3.97 -9.51
CA LEU A 143 29.30 3.72 -8.65
C LEU A 143 30.58 3.49 -9.46
N ALA A 144 30.48 2.79 -10.60
CA ALA A 144 31.62 2.54 -11.48
C ALA A 144 32.16 3.81 -12.15
N THR A 145 31.29 4.79 -12.46
CA THR A 145 31.67 6.05 -13.11
C THR A 145 32.00 7.18 -12.14
N SER A 146 32.34 6.89 -10.88
CA SER A 146 32.68 7.86 -9.81
C SER A 146 31.51 8.72 -9.27
N GLY A 147 30.28 8.24 -9.40
CA GLY A 147 29.10 8.88 -8.84
C GLY A 147 29.14 9.03 -7.32
N VAL A 148 28.42 10.03 -6.81
CA VAL A 148 28.31 10.28 -5.37
C VAL A 148 27.56 9.13 -4.70
N VAL A 149 28.11 8.56 -3.63
CA VAL A 149 27.49 7.42 -2.91
C VAL A 149 26.03 7.73 -2.50
N LEU A 150 25.74 8.99 -2.14
CA LEU A 150 24.41 9.44 -1.79
C LEU A 150 23.39 9.31 -2.94
N THR A 151 23.78 9.55 -4.20
CA THR A 151 22.86 9.38 -5.35
C THR A 151 22.58 7.89 -5.58
N CYS A 152 23.57 7.03 -5.37
CA CYS A 152 23.42 5.58 -5.50
C CYS A 152 22.46 5.01 -4.45
N ILE A 153 22.54 5.48 -3.20
CA ILE A 153 21.61 5.09 -2.12
C ILE A 153 20.18 5.53 -2.46
N SER A 154 20.01 6.77 -2.93
CA SER A 154 18.70 7.28 -3.35
C SER A 154 18.11 6.46 -4.50
N ILE A 155 18.90 6.10 -5.50
CA ILE A 155 18.45 5.26 -6.62
C ILE A 155 18.09 3.85 -6.14
N LEU A 156 18.90 3.23 -5.26
CA LEU A 156 18.61 1.93 -4.68
C LEU A 156 17.33 1.93 -3.82
N SER A 157 17.05 3.03 -3.13
CA SER A 157 15.83 3.15 -2.32
C SER A 157 14.55 3.04 -3.16
N MET A 158 14.62 3.38 -4.45
CA MET A 158 13.48 3.27 -5.38
C MET A 158 13.18 1.84 -5.81
N THR A 159 14.11 0.89 -5.62
CA THR A 159 13.86 -0.52 -5.92
C THR A 159 12.70 -1.08 -5.07
N LEU A 160 12.66 -0.74 -3.78
CA LEU A 160 11.63 -1.22 -2.85
C LEU A 160 10.21 -0.84 -3.27
N PRO A 161 9.85 0.44 -3.51
CA PRO A 161 8.49 0.79 -3.92
C PRO A 161 8.10 0.16 -5.26
N PHE A 162 9.04 0.04 -6.22
CA PHE A 162 8.74 -0.64 -7.48
C PHE A 162 8.48 -2.14 -7.30
N SER A 163 9.25 -2.83 -6.45
CA SER A 163 8.98 -4.24 -6.12
C SER A 163 7.62 -4.42 -5.43
N ILE A 164 7.24 -3.53 -4.51
CA ILE A 164 5.92 -3.59 -3.85
C ILE A 164 4.79 -3.43 -4.88
N LEU A 165 4.92 -2.47 -5.81
CA LEU A 165 3.93 -2.28 -6.88
C LEU A 165 3.88 -3.49 -7.82
N ALA A 166 5.02 -4.07 -8.18
CA ALA A 166 5.09 -5.26 -9.02
C ALA A 166 4.35 -6.45 -8.40
N VAL A 167 4.59 -6.70 -7.11
CA VAL A 167 3.90 -7.75 -6.32
C VAL A 167 2.41 -7.47 -6.21
N LYS A 168 2.02 -6.21 -5.95
CA LYS A 168 0.60 -5.80 -5.88
C LYS A 168 -0.14 -6.14 -7.18
N TRP A 169 0.41 -5.79 -8.34
CA TRP A 169 -0.24 -6.05 -9.62
C TRP A 169 -0.28 -7.53 -9.99
N SER A 170 0.78 -8.29 -9.67
CA SER A 170 0.79 -9.75 -9.83
C SER A 170 -0.28 -10.41 -8.95
N TYR A 171 -0.41 -9.99 -7.69
CA TYR A 171 -1.45 -10.49 -6.80
C TYR A 171 -2.87 -10.19 -7.33
N ARG A 172 -3.10 -9.00 -7.88
CA ARG A 172 -4.39 -8.65 -8.50
C ARG A 172 -4.69 -9.49 -9.73
N ALA A 173 -3.70 -9.78 -10.58
CA ALA A 173 -3.87 -10.69 -11.71
C ALA A 173 -4.24 -12.10 -11.25
N TRP A 174 -3.57 -12.62 -10.22
CA TRP A 174 -3.88 -13.92 -9.62
C TRP A 174 -5.29 -13.96 -9.03
N GLN A 175 -5.70 -12.94 -8.27
CA GLN A 175 -7.04 -12.86 -7.67
C GLN A 175 -8.17 -12.91 -8.71
N VAL A 176 -7.99 -12.26 -9.86
CA VAL A 176 -8.97 -12.27 -10.96
C VAL A 176 -9.03 -13.66 -11.59
N ARG A 177 -7.87 -14.30 -11.81
CA ARG A 177 -7.81 -15.63 -12.42
C ARG A 177 -8.41 -16.74 -11.55
N THR A 178 -8.20 -16.69 -10.23
CA THR A 178 -8.70 -17.71 -9.31
C THR A 178 -10.10 -17.40 -8.77
N GLY A 179 -10.64 -16.21 -9.01
CA GLY A 179 -11.89 -15.75 -8.40
C GLY A 179 -11.80 -15.58 -6.87
N THR A 180 -10.61 -15.70 -6.27
CA THR A 180 -10.43 -15.60 -4.81
C THR A 180 -10.29 -14.15 -4.36
N LEU A 181 -11.27 -13.32 -4.70
CA LEU A 181 -11.38 -11.96 -4.18
C LEU A 181 -11.66 -11.98 -2.67
N TYR A 182 -10.83 -11.25 -1.92
CA TYR A 182 -10.97 -10.98 -0.48
C TYR A 182 -11.02 -12.21 0.46
N VAL A 183 -10.43 -13.34 0.03
CA VAL A 183 -10.30 -14.53 0.90
C VAL A 183 -9.14 -14.34 1.87
N GLU A 184 -9.39 -14.56 3.17
CA GLU A 184 -8.36 -14.53 4.21
C GLU A 184 -7.28 -15.59 3.96
N GLY A 185 -6.00 -15.22 4.09
CA GLY A 185 -4.87 -16.14 3.88
C GLY A 185 -4.45 -16.36 2.42
N ALA A 186 -5.23 -15.87 1.45
CA ALA A 186 -4.90 -16.00 0.02
C ALA A 186 -3.57 -15.35 -0.36
N PHE A 187 -3.25 -14.18 0.22
CA PHE A 187 -1.97 -13.51 0.04
C PHE A 187 -0.79 -14.34 0.55
N LYS A 188 -0.93 -15.00 1.70
CA LYS A 188 0.13 -15.86 2.26
C LYS A 188 0.42 -17.02 1.31
N GLN A 189 -0.63 -17.70 0.83
CA GLN A 189 -0.49 -18.78 -0.14
C GLN A 189 0.16 -18.29 -1.45
N PHE A 190 -0.22 -17.12 -1.93
CA PHE A 190 0.38 -16.49 -3.11
C PHE A 190 1.89 -16.24 -2.95
N VAL A 191 2.31 -15.67 -1.81
CA VAL A 191 3.73 -15.42 -1.52
C VAL A 191 4.50 -16.73 -1.33
N THR A 192 3.95 -17.68 -0.58
CA THR A 192 4.60 -18.98 -0.32
C THR A 192 4.76 -19.81 -1.59
N ARG A 193 3.83 -19.72 -2.55
CA ARG A 193 3.92 -20.40 -3.84
C ARG A 193 4.81 -19.69 -4.86
N GLY A 194 5.33 -18.51 -4.55
CA GLY A 194 6.23 -17.78 -5.46
C GLY A 194 5.55 -17.22 -6.72
N LEU A 195 4.21 -17.13 -6.75
CA LEU A 195 3.42 -16.68 -7.91
C LEU A 195 3.66 -15.21 -8.31
N TRP A 196 4.44 -14.48 -7.51
CA TRP A 196 4.86 -13.11 -7.76
C TRP A 196 6.11 -12.99 -8.64
N ILE A 197 6.81 -14.11 -8.88
CA ILE A 197 8.03 -14.16 -9.68
C ILE A 197 7.66 -14.20 -11.17
N PRO A 198 8.26 -13.34 -12.02
CA PRO A 198 8.04 -13.40 -13.46
C PRO A 198 8.45 -14.76 -14.03
N GLY A 199 7.55 -15.43 -14.76
CA GLY A 199 7.84 -16.69 -15.47
C GLY A 199 7.37 -17.96 -14.76
N ILE A 200 6.89 -17.86 -13.52
CA ILE A 200 6.03 -18.89 -12.94
C ILE A 200 4.63 -18.60 -13.44
N ASP A 201 4.07 -19.50 -14.24
CA ASP A 201 2.70 -19.36 -14.71
C ASP A 201 1.77 -19.31 -13.50
N ILE A 202 1.17 -18.13 -13.31
CA ILE A 202 -0.04 -17.89 -12.51
C ILE A 202 -1.15 -18.74 -13.10
#